data_AF-A0A0F9D9G7-F1
#
_entry.id   AF-A0A0F9D9G7-F1
#
_cell.length_a   1.000
_cell.length_b   1.000
_cell.length_c   1.000
_cell.angle_alpha   90.00
_cell.angle_beta   90.00
_cell.angle_gamma   90.00
#
_symmetry.space_group_name_H-M   'P 1'
#
loop_
_entity.id
_entity.type
_entity.pdbx_description
1 polymer ?
#
loop_
_entity_poly.entity_id
_entity_poly.type
_entity_poly.pdbx_seq_one_letter_code
_entity_poly.pdbx_strand_id
1 'polypeptide(L)'
;MNPTYSKDQILSMQPTPNNVLILIDRKQDEYKMSDGNKLYLDCSFEPEQHAPVTGHVVAICKKLIFSTSPGDSFSLDWETDLQLQVGDYVISYYLSAINALSNGRFLTDEYNNQYLVLRYDKLFASKRGDMVRPINGFNLLTPIKGVIQEDLRDRMKKMKLMIPDTVKSGKNAIMARVKYVADPVKRYRDPRYYDFDDKLTPGDIIIFHGKSNIPLEFAYHASLEGRQVFYRIQRHYMFAKADESILN
;
A
#
# COMPACT_ATOMS: atom_id res chain seq x y z
N MET A 1 18.35 10.23 23.30
CA MET A 1 18.49 11.31 22.30
C MET A 1 18.97 10.62 21.02
N ASN A 2 18.21 10.72 19.93
CA ASN A 2 18.62 10.08 18.68
C ASN A 2 19.83 10.82 18.10
N PRO A 3 20.84 10.11 17.58
CA PRO A 3 21.99 10.75 16.96
C PRO A 3 21.54 11.57 15.74
N THR A 4 21.99 12.82 15.68
CA THR A 4 21.86 13.68 14.50
C THR A 4 23.04 13.41 13.57
N TYR A 5 22.75 13.18 12.30
CA TYR A 5 23.75 13.01 11.25
C TYR A 5 23.70 14.20 10.30
N SER A 6 24.74 14.41 9.49
CA SER A 6 24.60 15.28 8.33
C SER A 6 23.75 14.61 7.26
N LYS A 7 23.06 15.42 6.45
CA LYS A 7 22.29 14.94 5.30
C LYS A 7 23.16 14.10 4.37
N ASP A 8 24.39 14.52 4.12
CA ASP A 8 25.33 13.79 3.26
C ASP A 8 25.73 12.42 3.85
N GLN A 9 25.92 12.34 5.17
CA GLN A 9 26.14 11.06 5.84
C GLN A 9 24.94 10.12 5.63
N ILE A 10 23.71 10.60 5.78
CA ILE A 10 22.50 9.80 5.58
C ILE A 10 22.38 9.35 4.12
N LEU A 11 22.59 10.25 3.15
CA LEU A 11 22.51 9.94 1.72
C LEU A 11 23.60 8.96 1.27
N SER A 12 24.74 8.89 1.97
CA SER A 12 25.78 7.90 1.71
C SER A 12 25.48 6.51 2.29
N MET A 13 24.47 6.37 3.14
CA MET A 13 24.11 5.09 3.74
C MET A 13 23.51 4.14 2.70
N GLN A 14 23.94 2.89 2.74
CA GLN A 14 23.39 1.82 1.92
C GLN A 14 22.41 0.98 2.76
N PRO A 15 21.10 0.96 2.44
CA PRO A 15 20.16 0.08 3.12
C PRO A 15 20.58 -1.39 2.99
N THR A 16 20.40 -2.14 4.08
CA THR A 16 20.53 -3.60 4.08
C THR A 16 19.50 -4.23 3.13
N PRO A 17 19.69 -5.49 2.71
CA PRO A 17 18.73 -6.16 1.83
C PRO A 17 17.29 -6.05 2.35
N ASN A 18 16.34 -5.96 1.42
CA ASN A 18 14.91 -5.78 1.69
C ASN A 18 14.52 -4.46 2.39
N ASN A 19 15.44 -3.53 2.62
CA ASN A 19 15.12 -2.24 3.22
C ASN A 19 15.34 -1.07 2.24
N VAL A 20 14.61 0.01 2.45
CA VAL A 20 14.79 1.28 1.77
C VAL A 20 14.83 2.38 2.81
N LEU A 21 15.49 3.49 2.47
CA LEU A 21 15.53 4.68 3.29
C LEU A 21 14.62 5.74 2.68
N ILE A 22 13.70 6.27 3.48
CA ILE A 22 12.65 7.19 3.04
C ILE A 22 12.70 8.45 3.90
N LEU A 23 12.79 9.60 3.26
CA LEU A 23 12.54 10.91 3.86
C LEU A 23 11.03 11.10 4.00
N ILE A 24 10.49 11.17 5.22
CA ILE A 24 9.03 11.25 5.44
C ILE A 24 8.48 12.65 5.27
N ASP A 25 7.26 12.74 4.72
CA ASP A 25 6.51 13.98 4.66
C ASP A 25 5.86 14.27 6.02
N ARG A 26 6.30 15.33 6.70
CA ARG A 26 5.63 15.83 7.93
C ARG A 26 4.38 16.67 7.65
N LYS A 27 3.85 16.66 6.42
CA LYS A 27 2.70 17.51 6.02
C LYS A 27 1.39 17.17 6.74
N GLN A 28 1.33 16.09 7.52
CA GLN A 28 0.08 15.61 8.12
C GLN A 28 -0.38 16.42 9.35
N ASP A 29 0.50 17.21 9.95
CA ASP A 29 0.17 18.02 11.14
C ASP A 29 -0.37 19.42 10.78
N GLU A 30 -0.27 19.82 9.50
CA GLU A 30 -0.59 21.17 9.03
C GLU A 30 -1.60 21.15 7.87
N TYR A 31 -2.79 21.72 8.08
CA TYR A 31 -3.73 21.98 7.01
C TYR A 31 -3.61 23.42 6.52
N LYS A 32 -3.17 23.62 5.27
CA LYS A 32 -3.15 24.95 4.64
C LYS A 32 -4.53 25.32 4.12
N MET A 33 -5.10 26.39 4.64
CA MET A 33 -6.36 26.97 4.16
C MET A 33 -6.12 27.83 2.91
N SER A 34 -7.19 28.10 2.15
CA SER A 34 -7.13 28.84 0.88
C SER A 34 -6.68 30.29 1.03
N ASP A 35 -6.79 30.85 2.24
CA ASP A 35 -6.32 32.18 2.62
C ASP A 35 -4.84 32.23 3.05
N GLY A 36 -4.15 31.07 3.05
CA GLY A 36 -2.75 30.95 3.47
C GLY A 36 -2.54 30.65 4.96
N ASN A 37 -3.62 30.62 5.77
CA ASN A 37 -3.54 30.25 7.18
C ASN A 37 -3.23 28.75 7.34
N LYS A 38 -2.57 28.39 8.44
CA LYS A 38 -2.25 27.00 8.80
C LYS A 38 -3.05 26.58 10.02
N LEU A 39 -3.80 25.49 9.91
CA LEU A 39 -4.44 24.82 11.04
C LEU A 39 -3.57 23.65 11.48
N TYR A 40 -3.15 23.67 12.74
CA TYR A 40 -2.41 22.57 13.34
C TYR A 40 -3.42 21.56 13.89
N LEU A 41 -3.33 20.32 13.42
CA LEU A 41 -4.15 19.23 13.92
C LEU A 41 -3.47 18.63 15.16
N ASP A 42 -4.23 18.43 16.23
CA ASP A 42 -3.76 17.62 17.34
C ASP A 42 -3.79 16.15 16.94
N CYS A 43 -2.66 15.65 16.46
CA CYS A 43 -2.48 14.27 16.03
C CYS A 43 -2.24 13.30 17.20
N SER A 44 -2.42 13.72 18.46
CA SER A 44 -2.33 12.83 19.62
C SER A 44 -3.57 11.93 19.79
N PHE A 45 -4.71 12.34 19.22
CA PHE A 45 -5.92 11.53 19.15
C PHE A 45 -5.88 10.63 17.90
N GLU A 46 -6.02 9.31 18.09
CA GLU A 46 -5.92 8.29 17.01
C GLU A 46 -4.63 8.41 16.16
N PRO A 47 -3.43 8.32 16.78
CA PRO A 47 -2.15 8.55 16.11
C PRO A 47 -1.93 7.65 14.88
N GLU A 48 -2.61 6.51 14.82
CA GLU A 48 -2.62 5.64 13.66
C GLU A 48 -3.17 6.27 12.38
N GLN A 49 -4.15 7.16 12.52
CA GLN A 49 -4.75 7.87 11.40
C GLN A 49 -3.88 9.04 10.93
N HIS A 50 -2.92 9.48 11.74
CA HIS A 50 -2.01 10.60 11.49
C HIS A 50 -0.56 10.17 11.29
N ALA A 51 -0.34 8.90 11.01
CA ALA A 51 1.00 8.39 10.76
C ALA A 51 1.51 8.85 9.39
N PRO A 52 2.77 9.33 9.29
CA PRO A 52 3.36 9.77 8.03
C PRO A 52 3.60 8.55 7.13
N VAL A 53 2.58 8.21 6.34
CA VAL A 53 2.60 7.06 5.43
C VAL A 53 3.30 7.35 4.13
N THR A 54 3.62 8.62 3.86
CA THR A 54 4.22 9.06 2.61
C THR A 54 5.61 9.68 2.79
N GLY A 55 6.39 9.67 1.70
CA GLY A 55 7.72 10.25 1.69
C GLY A 55 8.47 10.01 0.39
N HIS A 56 9.73 10.43 0.34
CA HIS A 56 10.61 10.28 -0.81
C HIS A 56 11.70 9.24 -0.55
N VAL A 57 11.90 8.34 -1.50
CA VAL A 57 13.00 7.37 -1.45
C VAL A 57 14.32 8.11 -1.59
N VAL A 58 15.21 7.97 -0.60
CA VAL A 58 16.55 8.57 -0.64
C VAL A 58 17.64 7.54 -0.91
N ALA A 59 17.43 6.29 -0.52
CA ALA A 59 18.31 5.18 -0.84
C ALA A 59 17.53 3.87 -0.94
N ILE A 60 17.97 2.98 -1.83
CA ILE A 60 17.38 1.65 -2.04
C ILE A 60 18.41 0.56 -1.74
N CYS A 61 17.96 -0.60 -1.26
CA CYS A 61 18.84 -1.77 -1.14
C CYS A 61 19.34 -2.25 -2.50
N LYS A 62 20.48 -2.95 -2.50
CA LYS A 62 21.07 -3.53 -3.71
C LYS A 62 20.36 -4.78 -4.21
N LYS A 63 19.64 -5.48 -3.32
CA LYS A 63 18.94 -6.73 -3.65
C LYS A 63 17.75 -6.97 -2.73
N LEU A 64 16.72 -7.58 -3.31
CA LEU A 64 15.63 -8.19 -2.58
C LEU A 64 15.95 -9.67 -2.35
N ILE A 65 15.72 -10.16 -1.14
CA ILE A 65 15.93 -11.55 -0.75
C ILE A 65 14.56 -12.17 -0.52
N PHE A 66 14.27 -13.23 -1.26
CA PHE A 66 13.09 -14.06 -1.13
C PHE A 66 13.50 -15.47 -0.69
N SER A 67 12.70 -16.08 0.18
CA SER A 67 12.90 -17.45 0.64
C SER A 67 11.56 -18.16 0.79
N THR A 68 11.50 -19.40 0.31
CA THR A 68 10.35 -20.31 0.50
C THR A 68 10.41 -21.01 1.85
N SER A 69 11.51 -20.90 2.60
CA SER A 69 11.65 -21.53 3.91
C SER A 69 10.69 -20.91 4.94
N PRO A 70 9.83 -21.71 5.59
CA PRO A 70 8.97 -21.21 6.65
C PRO A 70 9.81 -20.60 7.79
N GLY A 71 9.41 -19.43 8.27
CA GLY A 71 10.06 -18.76 9.42
C GLY A 71 11.24 -17.85 9.08
N ASP A 72 11.64 -17.72 7.82
CA ASP A 72 12.66 -16.74 7.41
C ASP A 72 12.08 -15.31 7.41
N SER A 73 12.15 -14.67 8.57
CA SER A 73 11.71 -13.29 8.77
C SER A 73 12.57 -12.24 8.05
N PHE A 74 13.76 -12.59 7.57
CA PHE A 74 14.64 -11.64 6.86
C PHE A 74 14.31 -11.56 5.36
N SER A 75 13.70 -12.60 4.81
CA SER A 75 13.22 -12.63 3.42
C SER A 75 11.86 -11.94 3.23
N LEU A 76 11.52 -11.63 1.98
CA LEU A 76 10.18 -11.24 1.57
C LEU A 76 9.26 -12.46 1.47
N ASP A 77 7.95 -12.23 1.58
CA ASP A 77 6.92 -13.26 1.41
C ASP A 77 6.66 -13.60 -0.07
N TRP A 78 7.18 -12.78 -0.99
CA TRP A 78 7.08 -12.98 -2.43
C TRP A 78 8.37 -12.54 -3.14
N GLU A 79 8.62 -13.13 -4.30
CA GLU A 79 9.69 -12.75 -5.20
C GLU A 79 9.19 -11.69 -6.17
N THR A 80 9.86 -10.54 -6.21
CA THR A 80 9.56 -9.44 -7.11
C THR A 80 10.85 -8.74 -7.50
N ASP A 81 10.81 -8.02 -8.61
CA ASP A 81 11.89 -7.11 -8.97
C ASP A 81 11.83 -5.83 -8.13
N LEU A 82 12.99 -5.19 -7.99
CA LEU A 82 13.11 -3.88 -7.34
C LEU A 82 12.59 -2.81 -8.31
N GLN A 83 11.37 -2.33 -8.06
CA GLN A 83 10.63 -1.41 -8.94
C GLN A 83 10.87 0.07 -8.60
N LEU A 84 11.42 0.36 -7.42
CA LEU A 84 11.68 1.71 -6.91
C LEU A 84 13.00 2.30 -7.41
N GLN A 85 13.03 3.62 -7.49
CA GLN A 85 14.24 4.42 -7.72
C GLN A 85 14.36 5.52 -6.66
N VAL A 86 15.59 5.98 -6.44
CA VAL A 86 15.83 7.18 -5.62
C VAL A 86 15.08 8.37 -6.21
N GLY A 87 14.42 9.14 -5.36
CA GLY A 87 13.56 10.26 -5.72
C GLY A 87 12.08 9.92 -5.88
N ASP A 88 11.72 8.63 -6.00
CA ASP A 88 10.32 8.21 -6.06
C ASP A 88 9.58 8.66 -4.81
N TYR A 89 8.38 9.20 -4.97
CA TYR A 89 7.44 9.39 -3.87
C TYR A 89 6.80 8.03 -3.56
N VAL A 90 6.63 7.66 -2.30
CA VAL A 90 6.10 6.36 -1.91
C VAL A 90 5.00 6.47 -0.87
N ILE A 91 4.11 5.48 -0.89
CA ILE A 91 3.06 5.28 0.12
C ILE A 91 3.30 3.92 0.80
N SER A 92 3.29 3.93 2.13
CA SER A 92 3.75 2.83 2.98
C SER A 92 2.74 2.43 4.05
N TYR A 93 3.05 1.36 4.79
CA TYR A 93 2.23 0.87 5.88
C TYR A 93 2.38 1.73 7.14
N TYR A 94 1.26 2.32 7.56
CA TYR A 94 1.20 3.24 8.71
C TYR A 94 1.83 2.66 9.99
N LEU A 95 1.57 1.39 10.31
CA LEU A 95 2.11 0.78 11.52
C LEU A 95 3.63 0.65 11.48
N SER A 96 4.23 0.52 10.28
CA SER A 96 5.69 0.53 10.14
C SER A 96 6.28 1.90 10.45
N ALA A 97 5.62 2.98 10.02
CA ALA A 97 6.02 4.34 10.35
C ALA A 97 5.89 4.63 11.86
N ILE A 98 4.75 4.31 12.46
CA ILE A 98 4.52 4.48 13.91
C ILE A 98 5.55 3.71 14.72
N ASN A 99 5.72 2.42 14.42
CA ASN A 99 6.68 1.60 15.15
C ASN A 99 8.11 2.13 15.02
N ALA A 100 8.48 2.70 13.87
CA ALA A 100 9.79 3.31 13.71
C ALA A 100 9.93 4.58 14.56
N LEU A 101 8.94 5.47 14.53
CA LEU A 101 8.95 6.74 15.26
C LEU A 101 8.87 6.55 16.78
N SER A 102 7.91 5.76 17.26
CA SER A 102 7.68 5.52 18.70
C SER A 102 8.83 4.78 19.38
N ASN A 103 9.55 3.92 18.65
CA ASN A 103 10.71 3.20 19.18
C ASN A 103 12.05 3.92 18.91
N GLY A 104 12.02 5.16 18.39
CA GLY A 104 13.24 5.92 18.08
C GLY A 104 14.08 5.33 16.93
N ARG A 105 13.53 4.45 16.10
CA ARG A 105 14.21 3.78 14.98
C ARG A 105 14.12 4.61 13.68
N PHE A 106 14.57 5.85 13.77
CA PHE A 106 14.64 6.79 12.65
C PHE A 106 15.92 7.61 12.73
N LEU A 107 16.33 8.19 11.61
CA LEU A 107 17.47 9.10 11.54
C LEU A 107 16.97 10.54 11.45
N THR A 108 17.73 11.47 12.02
CA THR A 108 17.48 12.91 11.91
C THR A 108 18.69 13.59 11.32
N ASP A 109 18.48 14.50 10.37
CA ASP A 109 19.54 15.35 9.84
C ASP A 109 19.68 16.70 10.58
N GLU A 110 20.70 17.48 10.23
CA GLU A 110 20.97 18.82 10.78
C GLU A 110 19.85 19.84 10.49
N TYR A 111 18.91 19.52 9.60
CA TYR A 111 17.73 20.32 9.27
C TYR A 111 16.45 19.80 9.94
N ASN A 112 16.58 18.85 10.88
CA ASN A 112 15.46 18.19 11.56
C ASN A 112 14.51 17.43 10.62
N ASN A 113 14.98 17.01 9.45
CA ASN A 113 14.25 16.06 8.62
C ASN A 113 14.36 14.66 9.21
N GLN A 114 13.30 13.87 9.08
CA GLN A 114 13.26 12.49 9.56
C GLN A 114 13.32 11.49 8.42
N TYR A 115 14.12 10.45 8.63
CA TYR A 115 14.28 9.37 7.68
C TYR A 115 13.95 8.03 8.33
N LEU A 116 13.11 7.24 7.66
CA LEU A 116 12.71 5.92 8.10
C LEU A 116 13.40 4.85 7.25
N VAL A 117 13.94 3.83 7.91
CA VAL A 117 14.33 2.59 7.25
C VAL A 117 13.11 1.66 7.25
N LEU A 118 12.47 1.52 6.10
CA LEU A 118 11.29 0.66 5.94
C LEU A 118 11.65 -0.56 5.11
N ARG A 119 11.03 -1.69 5.45
CA ARG A 119 11.12 -2.88 4.60
C ARG A 119 10.34 -2.67 3.31
N TYR A 120 10.85 -3.22 2.22
CA TYR A 120 10.30 -3.07 0.89
C TYR A 120 8.87 -3.62 0.79
N ASP A 121 8.54 -4.72 1.48
CA ASP A 121 7.18 -5.29 1.54
C ASP A 121 6.14 -4.41 2.24
N LYS A 122 6.58 -3.34 2.92
CA LYS A 122 5.70 -2.36 3.58
C LYS A 122 5.37 -1.17 2.71
N LEU A 123 5.73 -1.19 1.43
CA LEU A 123 5.46 -0.15 0.45
C LEU A 123 4.44 -0.67 -0.57
N PHE A 124 3.46 0.17 -0.90
CA PHE A 124 2.31 -0.25 -1.70
C PHE A 124 2.24 0.42 -3.06
N ALA A 125 2.65 1.68 -3.14
CA ALA A 125 2.68 2.43 -4.38
C ALA A 125 3.83 3.43 -4.37
N SER A 126 4.29 3.77 -5.57
CA SER A 126 5.18 4.90 -5.81
C SER A 126 4.59 5.86 -6.84
N LYS A 127 5.11 7.08 -6.87
CA LYS A 127 4.79 8.11 -7.85
C LYS A 127 6.07 8.77 -8.34
N ARG A 128 6.21 8.87 -9.66
CA ARG A 128 7.31 9.58 -10.33
C ARG A 128 6.71 10.59 -11.31
N GLY A 129 6.85 11.88 -11.00
CA GLY A 129 6.06 12.91 -11.69
C GLY A 129 4.57 12.67 -11.45
N ASP A 130 3.81 12.46 -12.52
CA ASP A 130 2.37 12.14 -12.46
C ASP A 130 2.06 10.64 -12.58
N MET A 131 3.07 9.82 -12.86
CA MET A 131 2.88 8.39 -13.02
C MET A 131 2.81 7.72 -11.65
N VAL A 132 1.63 7.21 -11.30
CA VAL A 132 1.42 6.32 -10.15
C VAL A 132 1.74 4.89 -10.56
N ARG A 133 2.59 4.22 -9.79
CA ARG A 133 2.98 2.82 -9.99
C ARG A 133 2.73 2.05 -8.70
N PRO A 134 1.76 1.13 -8.69
CA PRO A 134 1.65 0.17 -7.60
C PRO A 134 2.85 -0.78 -7.62
N ILE A 135 3.33 -1.19 -6.45
CA ILE A 135 4.53 -2.03 -6.31
C ILE A 135 4.22 -3.27 -5.47
N ASN A 136 5.13 -4.25 -5.45
CA ASN A 136 4.97 -5.49 -4.66
C ASN A 136 3.70 -6.30 -4.99
N GLY A 137 3.21 -6.24 -6.23
CA GLY A 137 1.99 -6.91 -6.65
C GLY A 137 0.69 -6.32 -6.09
N PHE A 138 0.75 -5.21 -5.35
CA PHE A 138 -0.47 -4.52 -4.89
C PHE A 138 -1.10 -3.78 -6.05
N ASN A 139 -2.39 -3.98 -6.29
CA ASN A 139 -3.19 -3.24 -7.24
C ASN A 139 -3.99 -2.18 -6.49
N LEU A 140 -4.23 -1.03 -7.11
CA LEU A 140 -5.02 0.05 -6.52
C LEU A 140 -6.42 0.05 -7.12
N LEU A 141 -7.42 0.09 -6.24
CA LEU A 141 -8.81 -0.06 -6.58
C LEU A 141 -9.61 1.17 -6.15
N THR A 142 -10.69 1.44 -6.87
CA THR A 142 -11.72 2.39 -6.47
C THR A 142 -13.00 1.65 -6.11
N PRO A 143 -13.67 2.00 -5.01
CA PRO A 143 -14.91 1.35 -4.62
C PRO A 143 -16.00 1.62 -5.66
N ILE A 144 -16.86 0.63 -5.94
CA ILE A 144 -18.03 0.83 -6.79
C ILE A 144 -19.19 1.27 -5.89
N LYS A 145 -19.63 2.53 -6.04
CA LYS A 145 -20.73 3.09 -5.26
C LYS A 145 -22.06 2.42 -5.61
N GLY A 146 -22.93 2.25 -4.63
CA GLY A 146 -24.31 1.78 -4.84
C GLY A 146 -24.49 0.25 -4.92
N VAL A 147 -23.42 -0.53 -4.81
CA VAL A 147 -23.52 -1.99 -4.70
C VAL A 147 -23.64 -2.37 -3.22
N ILE A 148 -24.86 -2.68 -2.77
CA ILE A 148 -25.12 -3.12 -1.39
C ILE A 148 -24.63 -4.58 -1.24
N GLN A 149 -24.01 -4.93 -0.11
CA GLN A 149 -23.46 -6.28 0.11
C GLN A 149 -24.51 -7.40 -0.05
N GLU A 150 -25.77 -7.12 0.31
CA GLU A 150 -26.90 -8.05 0.13
C GLU A 150 -27.18 -8.32 -1.36
N ASP A 151 -27.05 -7.31 -2.23
CA ASP A 151 -27.21 -7.46 -3.68
C ASP A 151 -26.12 -8.31 -4.31
N LEU A 152 -24.90 -8.28 -3.76
CA LEU A 152 -23.76 -9.02 -4.30
C LEU A 152 -24.04 -10.53 -4.36
N ARG A 153 -24.62 -11.07 -3.28
CA ARG A 153 -24.88 -12.51 -3.16
C ARG A 153 -25.92 -12.98 -4.17
N ASP A 154 -26.99 -12.21 -4.32
CA ASP A 154 -28.07 -12.55 -5.25
C ASP A 154 -27.64 -12.36 -6.70
N ARG A 155 -26.79 -11.36 -6.99
CA ARG A 155 -26.16 -11.17 -8.31
C ARG A 155 -25.18 -12.31 -8.64
N MET A 156 -24.32 -12.72 -7.71
CA MET A 156 -23.38 -13.84 -7.92
C MET A 156 -24.10 -15.18 -8.19
N LYS A 157 -25.22 -15.45 -7.48
CA LYS A 157 -26.06 -16.62 -7.74
C LYS A 157 -26.67 -16.60 -9.15
N LYS A 158 -27.16 -15.45 -9.61
CA LYS A 158 -27.72 -15.29 -10.97
C LYS A 158 -26.69 -15.60 -12.06
N MET A 159 -25.41 -15.34 -11.81
CA MET A 159 -24.33 -15.62 -12.77
C MET A 159 -23.76 -17.04 -12.70
N LYS A 160 -24.36 -17.95 -11.92
CA LYS A 160 -23.87 -19.34 -11.75
C LYS A 160 -22.43 -19.44 -11.23
N LEU A 161 -21.90 -18.40 -10.60
CA LEU A 161 -20.61 -18.48 -9.90
C LEU A 161 -20.81 -19.31 -8.64
N MET A 162 -20.15 -20.48 -8.58
CA MET A 162 -20.20 -21.37 -7.43
C MET A 162 -19.42 -20.72 -6.28
N ILE A 163 -20.14 -20.20 -5.30
CA ILE A 163 -19.54 -19.63 -4.10
C ILE A 163 -19.24 -20.80 -3.14
N PRO A 164 -17.99 -20.99 -2.70
CA PRO A 164 -17.68 -21.99 -1.69
C PRO A 164 -18.52 -21.77 -0.43
N ASP A 165 -19.00 -22.85 0.18
CA ASP A 165 -19.82 -22.80 1.38
C ASP A 165 -19.15 -22.06 2.56
N THR A 166 -17.82 -21.96 2.56
CA THR A 166 -17.04 -21.17 3.53
C THR A 166 -17.29 -19.65 3.43
N VAL A 167 -17.80 -19.16 2.31
CA VAL A 167 -18.18 -17.75 2.10
C VAL A 167 -19.65 -17.50 2.50
N LYS A 168 -20.36 -18.50 3.06
CA LYS A 168 -21.77 -18.39 3.51
C LYS A 168 -22.03 -17.27 4.52
N SER A 169 -21.01 -16.71 5.16
CA SER A 169 -21.11 -15.42 5.85
C SER A 169 -21.02 -14.26 4.84
N GLY A 170 -22.12 -13.99 4.13
CA GLY A 170 -22.25 -12.99 3.06
C GLY A 170 -22.01 -11.51 3.46
N LYS A 171 -21.26 -11.23 4.53
CA LYS A 171 -20.87 -9.87 4.97
C LYS A 171 -19.47 -9.44 4.49
N ASN A 172 -18.79 -10.30 3.73
CA ASN A 172 -17.35 -10.17 3.52
C ASN A 172 -16.92 -10.24 2.04
N ALA A 173 -17.79 -10.05 1.05
CA ALA A 173 -17.34 -9.91 -0.33
C ALA A 173 -17.52 -8.44 -0.75
N ILE A 174 -16.53 -7.88 -1.42
CA ILE A 174 -16.54 -6.49 -1.90
C ILE A 174 -16.20 -6.48 -3.38
N MET A 175 -16.88 -5.58 -4.09
CA MET A 175 -16.61 -5.26 -5.48
C MET A 175 -15.91 -3.92 -5.60
N ALA A 176 -14.83 -3.90 -6.39
CA ALA A 176 -14.12 -2.67 -6.70
C ALA A 176 -13.63 -2.70 -8.14
N ARG A 177 -13.41 -1.51 -8.69
CA ARG A 177 -12.84 -1.33 -10.03
C ARG A 177 -11.34 -1.11 -9.91
N VAL A 178 -10.56 -1.83 -10.69
CA VAL A 178 -9.10 -1.68 -10.74
C VAL A 178 -8.77 -0.37 -11.44
N LYS A 179 -8.01 0.50 -10.77
CA LYS A 179 -7.51 1.74 -11.36
C LYS A 179 -6.07 1.59 -11.83
N TYR A 180 -5.23 1.00 -10.99
CA TYR A 180 -3.82 0.79 -11.27
C TYR A 180 -3.44 -0.66 -11.02
N VAL A 181 -2.71 -1.25 -11.96
CA VAL A 181 -2.27 -2.65 -11.91
C VAL A 181 -0.77 -2.68 -11.60
N ALA A 182 -0.37 -3.49 -10.62
CA ALA A 182 1.04 -3.80 -10.39
C ALA A 182 1.52 -4.88 -11.36
N ASP A 183 2.84 -4.89 -11.58
CA ASP A 183 3.51 -6.05 -12.13
C ASP A 183 3.22 -7.27 -11.23
N PRO A 184 2.96 -8.46 -11.83
CA PRO A 184 2.75 -9.68 -11.06
C PRO A 184 4.01 -10.02 -10.27
N VAL A 185 3.83 -10.59 -9.08
CA VAL A 185 4.97 -11.17 -8.37
C VAL A 185 5.32 -12.50 -9.02
N LYS A 186 6.61 -12.87 -8.99
CA LYS A 186 7.11 -14.08 -9.67
C LYS A 186 6.69 -15.34 -8.94
N ARG A 187 6.77 -15.32 -7.62
CA ARG A 187 6.47 -16.44 -6.71
C ARG A 187 6.02 -15.90 -5.36
N TYR A 188 5.21 -16.66 -4.66
CA TYR A 188 4.96 -16.48 -3.23
C TYR A 188 5.72 -17.52 -2.40
N ARG A 189 5.91 -17.24 -1.12
CA ARG A 189 6.46 -18.22 -0.17
C ARG A 189 5.55 -19.44 -0.08
N ASP A 190 4.24 -19.23 -0.11
CA ASP A 190 3.24 -20.28 -0.16
C ASP A 190 2.76 -20.49 -1.61
N PRO A 191 3.04 -21.66 -2.21
CA PRO A 191 2.64 -21.98 -3.59
C PRO A 191 1.15 -21.86 -3.88
N ARG A 192 0.29 -21.94 -2.85
CA ARG A 192 -1.18 -21.84 -3.00
C ARG A 192 -1.64 -20.44 -3.45
N TYR A 193 -0.78 -19.44 -3.32
CA TYR A 193 -1.10 -18.05 -3.65
C TYR A 193 -0.55 -17.59 -5.00
N TYR A 194 0.04 -18.49 -5.81
CA TYR A 194 0.63 -18.09 -7.08
C TYR A 194 -0.41 -17.42 -7.97
N ASP A 195 -0.01 -16.31 -8.60
CA ASP A 195 -0.89 -15.54 -9.46
C ASP A 195 -1.36 -16.43 -10.62
N PHE A 196 -2.68 -16.45 -10.87
CA PHE A 196 -3.25 -17.10 -12.06
C PHE A 196 -3.00 -16.23 -13.31
N ASP A 197 -2.92 -16.86 -14.48
CA ASP A 197 -2.47 -16.26 -15.75
C ASP A 197 -3.44 -15.21 -16.34
N ASP A 198 -4.56 -14.94 -15.66
CA ASP A 198 -5.52 -13.93 -16.10
C ASP A 198 -4.95 -12.53 -15.92
N LYS A 199 -4.63 -11.90 -17.05
CA LYS A 199 -4.11 -10.53 -17.09
C LYS A 199 -5.15 -9.54 -16.55
N LEU A 200 -4.85 -8.97 -15.39
CA LEU A 200 -5.59 -7.84 -14.83
C LEU A 200 -5.26 -6.56 -15.59
N THR A 201 -6.28 -5.75 -15.86
CA THR A 201 -6.16 -4.47 -16.58
C THR A 201 -6.93 -3.36 -15.86
N PRO A 202 -6.50 -2.08 -15.97
CA PRO A 202 -7.30 -0.96 -15.49
C PRO A 202 -8.72 -0.99 -16.08
N GLY A 203 -9.72 -0.77 -15.23
CA GLY A 203 -11.13 -0.84 -15.57
C GLY A 203 -11.81 -2.15 -15.17
N ASP A 204 -11.05 -3.23 -14.96
CA ASP A 204 -11.60 -4.52 -14.54
C ASP A 204 -12.34 -4.42 -13.20
N ILE A 205 -13.44 -5.16 -13.08
CA ILE A 205 -14.18 -5.31 -11.83
C ILE A 205 -13.71 -6.58 -11.14
N ILE A 206 -13.35 -6.47 -9.87
CA ILE A 206 -12.89 -7.61 -9.07
C ILE A 206 -13.75 -7.81 -7.84
N ILE A 207 -13.89 -9.07 -7.44
CA ILE A 207 -14.55 -9.50 -6.21
C ILE A 207 -13.49 -10.04 -5.27
N PHE A 208 -13.47 -9.60 -4.02
CA PHE A 208 -12.48 -10.02 -3.03
C PHE A 208 -13.05 -10.00 -1.61
N HIS A 209 -12.30 -10.55 -0.65
CA HIS A 209 -12.72 -10.59 0.74
C HIS A 209 -12.70 -9.19 1.39
N GLY A 210 -13.73 -8.81 2.13
CA GLY A 210 -13.87 -7.51 2.79
C GLY A 210 -12.81 -7.23 3.85
N LYS A 211 -12.21 -8.28 4.44
CA LYS A 211 -11.01 -8.12 5.31
C LYS A 211 -9.79 -7.60 4.55
N SER A 212 -9.74 -7.78 3.23
CA SER A 212 -8.69 -7.24 2.36
C SER A 212 -9.03 -5.83 1.85
N ASN A 213 -10.13 -5.23 2.33
CA ASN A 213 -10.55 -3.87 1.98
C ASN A 213 -9.79 -2.82 2.78
N ILE A 214 -8.47 -2.82 2.61
CA ILE A 214 -7.59 -1.96 3.37
C ILE A 214 -7.33 -0.71 2.51
N PRO A 215 -7.67 0.49 2.99
CA PRO A 215 -7.42 1.72 2.26
C PRO A 215 -5.91 1.94 2.11
N LEU A 216 -5.51 2.50 0.97
CA LEU A 216 -4.13 2.86 0.68
C LEU A 216 -3.61 3.89 1.68
N GLU A 217 -4.43 4.91 1.92
CA GLU A 217 -4.22 6.01 2.87
C GLU A 217 -5.55 6.29 3.58
N PHE A 218 -5.51 6.88 4.78
CA PHE A 218 -6.72 7.39 5.43
C PHE A 218 -7.31 8.54 4.63
N ALA A 219 -8.64 8.67 4.63
CA ALA A 219 -9.36 9.60 3.76
C ALA A 219 -8.91 11.07 3.93
N TYR A 220 -8.59 11.49 5.16
CA TYR A 220 -8.12 12.85 5.45
C TYR A 220 -6.73 13.15 4.87
N HIS A 221 -5.92 12.12 4.64
CA HIS A 221 -4.52 12.22 4.19
C HIS A 221 -4.30 11.70 2.78
N ALA A 222 -5.35 11.30 2.07
CA ALA A 222 -5.24 10.77 0.71
C ALA A 222 -4.45 11.75 -0.16
N SER A 223 -3.31 11.29 -0.69
CA SER A 223 -2.37 12.13 -1.43
C SER A 223 -2.46 11.94 -2.94
N LEU A 224 -3.12 10.87 -3.39
CA LEU A 224 -3.30 10.55 -4.80
C LEU A 224 -4.56 11.20 -5.41
N GLU A 225 -4.46 11.54 -6.70
CA GLU A 225 -5.56 11.98 -7.58
C GLU A 225 -6.60 12.89 -6.91
N GLY A 226 -6.18 14.04 -6.37
CA GLY A 226 -7.13 14.99 -5.77
C GLY A 226 -7.77 14.47 -4.47
N ARG A 227 -7.01 13.68 -3.69
CA ARG A 227 -7.43 13.08 -2.42
C ARG A 227 -8.49 11.99 -2.56
N GLN A 228 -8.48 11.28 -3.69
CA GLN A 228 -9.32 10.12 -3.87
C GLN A 228 -8.84 8.96 -2.98
N VAL A 229 -9.78 8.30 -2.30
CA VAL A 229 -9.48 7.09 -1.51
C VAL A 229 -9.32 5.90 -2.45
N PHE A 230 -8.13 5.31 -2.43
CA PHE A 230 -7.85 4.03 -3.07
C PHE A 230 -7.82 2.91 -2.03
N TYR A 231 -8.14 1.70 -2.46
CA TYR A 231 -7.89 0.47 -1.72
C TYR A 231 -6.75 -0.29 -2.37
N ARG A 232 -6.02 -1.09 -1.58
CA ARG A 232 -4.89 -1.89 -2.08
C ARG A 232 -5.17 -3.38 -1.94
N ILE A 233 -4.83 -4.16 -2.96
CA ILE A 233 -4.98 -5.63 -2.92
C ILE A 233 -3.92 -6.36 -3.74
N GLN A 234 -3.37 -7.45 -3.23
CA GLN A 234 -2.59 -8.39 -4.04
C GLN A 234 -3.50 -9.41 -4.73
N ARG A 235 -3.09 -9.91 -5.90
CA ARG A 235 -3.94 -10.75 -6.75
C ARG A 235 -4.43 -12.02 -6.06
N HIS A 236 -3.62 -12.63 -5.20
CA HIS A 236 -4.02 -13.85 -4.46
C HIS A 236 -5.16 -13.65 -3.45
N TYR A 237 -5.53 -12.40 -3.12
CA TYR A 237 -6.72 -12.11 -2.30
C TYR A 237 -7.99 -11.90 -3.15
N MET A 238 -7.88 -11.95 -4.47
CA MET A 238 -9.02 -11.84 -5.38
C MET A 238 -9.75 -13.18 -5.48
N PHE A 239 -11.08 -13.14 -5.46
CA PHE A 239 -11.92 -14.33 -5.68
C PHE A 239 -12.28 -14.51 -7.15
N ALA A 240 -12.59 -13.39 -7.83
CA ALA A 240 -13.00 -13.41 -9.22
C ALA A 240 -12.78 -12.06 -9.90
N LYS A 241 -12.65 -12.10 -11.22
CA LYS A 241 -12.90 -10.98 -12.12
C LYS A 241 -14.34 -11.06 -12.62
N ALA A 242 -15.04 -9.95 -12.65
CA ALA A 242 -16.44 -9.86 -13.07
C ALA A 242 -16.60 -8.95 -14.28
N ASP A 243 -17.64 -9.21 -15.07
CA ASP A 243 -18.06 -8.38 -16.19
C ASP A 243 -18.95 -7.21 -15.73
N GLU A 244 -19.01 -6.11 -16.50
CA GLU A 244 -19.84 -4.96 -16.15
C GLU A 244 -21.34 -5.28 -16.01
N SER A 245 -21.82 -6.33 -16.68
CA SER A 245 -23.20 -6.82 -16.55
C SER A 245 -23.61 -7.13 -15.11
N ILE A 246 -22.66 -7.40 -14.21
CA ILE A 246 -22.96 -7.62 -12.79
C ILE A 246 -23.42 -6.36 -12.05
N LEU A 247 -23.22 -5.16 -12.62
CA LEU A 247 -23.61 -3.88 -12.02
C LEU A 247 -25.04 -3.45 -12.37
N ASN A 248 -25.61 -3.99 -13.45
CA ASN A 248 -26.98 -3.73 -13.91
C ASN A 248 -27.98 -4.68 -13.26
#